data_AF-A0A7S1G799-F1
#
_entry.id   AF-A0A7S1G799-F1
#
_cell.length_a   1.000
_cell.length_b   1.000
_cell.length_c   1.000
_cell.angle_alpha   90.00
_cell.angle_beta   90.00
_cell.angle_gamma   90.00
#
_symmetry.space_group_name_H-M   'P 1'
#
loop_
_entity.id
_entity.type
_entity.pdbx_description
1 polymer ?
#
loop_
_entity_poly.entity_id
_entity_poly.type
_entity_poly.pdbx_seq_one_letter_code
_entity_poly.pdbx_strand_id
1 'polypeptide(L)'
;GGAGGGAGDDAYPTIDAADKRTALERFIEERKKLNPKAGEILCIPARPADQELAALTLFGQPGRLVPLYIKQTDGPYRSVCAFDAPCGDERQDVRLFAFDRQIGASTEIVIYTDDAPRRYGLLTEYARVEPVRDYLEWDVVGSLFASYAPRAGMTRFNVVYAHSPYRSLITKEAQASAIWKPHFSFYAYDAERFSVRVSPDGGFYGVSLGRSLEDWRALFHFVAFTEQVPGTTRVNVMERHDPVRRFKISLGNIATRAGWTVLFSFYALEVPLPGTTKLSLQQCHEPEGYEQCRISQHMPIKPWRHSAYLYTYDA
;
A
#
# COMPACT_ATOMS: atom_id res chain seq x y z
N GLY A 1 -55.80 -7.96 2.96
CA GLY A 1 -54.84 -7.35 3.90
C GLY A 1 -53.64 -8.26 4.01
N GLY A 2 -52.50 -7.85 3.48
CA GLY A 2 -51.23 -8.57 3.57
C GLY A 2 -50.19 -7.63 4.15
N ALA A 3 -49.58 -8.03 5.26
CA ALA A 3 -48.67 -7.23 6.07
C ALA A 3 -47.31 -7.08 5.40
N GLY A 4 -46.80 -5.86 5.35
CA GLY A 4 -45.43 -5.54 4.95
C GLY A 4 -44.47 -5.71 6.14
N GLY A 5 -43.39 -6.45 5.93
CA GLY A 5 -42.25 -6.51 6.84
C GLY A 5 -41.31 -5.34 6.54
N GLY A 6 -41.16 -4.42 7.50
CA GLY A 6 -40.17 -3.37 7.46
C GLY A 6 -38.79 -3.91 7.81
N ALA A 7 -37.80 -3.67 6.94
CA ALA A 7 -36.40 -3.85 7.25
C ALA A 7 -35.99 -2.79 8.29
N GLY A 8 -35.47 -3.22 9.43
CA GLY A 8 -34.89 -2.34 10.44
C GLY A 8 -33.49 -1.91 10.00
N ASP A 9 -33.29 -0.59 9.90
CA ASP A 9 -31.97 0.02 9.82
C ASP A 9 -31.24 -0.17 11.15
N ASP A 10 -30.29 -1.12 11.19
CA ASP A 10 -29.35 -1.27 12.30
C ASP A 10 -28.34 -0.12 12.25
N ALA A 11 -28.70 0.99 12.91
CA ALA A 11 -27.79 2.11 13.12
C ALA A 11 -26.64 1.69 14.05
N TYR A 12 -25.42 1.63 13.50
CA TYR A 12 -24.22 1.39 14.30
C TYR A 12 -24.02 2.50 15.34
N PRO A 13 -23.67 2.17 16.60
CA PRO A 13 -23.47 3.17 17.64
C PRO A 13 -22.32 4.10 17.26
N THR A 14 -22.60 5.41 17.29
CA THR A 14 -21.60 6.45 17.02
C THR A 14 -20.67 6.56 18.23
N ILE A 15 -19.50 5.95 18.14
CA ILE A 15 -18.46 6.06 19.18
C ILE A 15 -17.81 7.44 19.10
N ASP A 16 -17.70 8.14 20.23
CA ASP A 16 -17.05 9.44 20.36
C ASP A 16 -15.58 9.38 19.88
N ALA A 17 -15.12 10.43 19.21
CA ALA A 17 -13.74 10.56 18.72
C ALA A 17 -12.71 10.52 19.86
N ALA A 18 -13.05 11.01 21.06
CA ALA A 18 -12.19 10.92 22.24
C ALA A 18 -11.97 9.47 22.71
N ASP A 19 -13.01 8.64 22.61
CA ASP A 19 -12.95 7.23 22.97
C ASP A 19 -12.13 6.41 21.97
N LYS A 20 -12.21 6.75 20.68
CA LYS A 20 -11.42 6.11 19.61
C LYS A 20 -9.91 6.27 19.82
N ARG A 21 -9.45 7.47 20.17
CA ARG A 21 -8.03 7.74 20.44
C ARG A 21 -7.52 6.98 21.67
N THR A 22 -8.31 6.99 22.75
CA THR A 22 -7.98 6.29 24.00
C THR A 22 -7.90 4.77 23.78
N ALA A 23 -8.80 4.21 22.95
CA ALA A 23 -8.78 2.79 22.61
C ALA A 23 -7.52 2.39 21.82
N LEU A 24 -7.07 3.22 20.88
CA LEU A 24 -5.85 2.98 20.10
C LEU A 24 -4.60 3.02 20.98
N GLU A 25 -4.47 4.04 21.84
CA GLU A 25 -3.33 4.19 22.74
C GLU A 25 -3.21 2.99 23.71
N ARG A 26 -4.34 2.53 24.26
CA ARG A 26 -4.39 1.31 25.09
C ARG A 26 -4.01 0.05 24.31
N PHE A 27 -4.50 -0.12 23.09
CA PHE A 27 -4.16 -1.26 22.24
C PHE A 27 -2.65 -1.29 21.93
N ILE A 28 -2.05 -0.14 21.62
CA ILE A 28 -0.61 0.00 21.39
C ILE A 28 0.19 -0.41 22.66
N GLU A 29 -0.22 0.06 23.83
CA GLU A 29 0.43 -0.27 25.11
C GLU A 29 0.30 -1.75 25.50
N GLU A 30 -0.85 -2.38 25.27
CA GLU A 30 -1.03 -3.82 25.52
C GLU A 30 -0.15 -4.67 24.61
N ARG A 31 0.01 -4.28 23.34
CA ARG A 31 0.85 -5.01 22.38
C ARG A 31 2.33 -4.92 22.69
N LYS A 32 2.82 -3.81 23.27
CA LYS A 32 4.21 -3.69 23.76
C LYS A 32 4.55 -4.72 24.84
N LYS A 33 3.56 -5.28 25.54
CA LYS A 33 3.75 -6.25 26.64
C LYS A 33 3.85 -7.71 26.19
N LEU A 34 3.44 -8.05 24.97
CA LEU A 34 3.53 -9.41 24.43
C LEU A 34 4.96 -9.67 23.95
N ASN A 35 5.65 -10.63 24.57
CA ASN A 35 7.02 -11.03 24.26
C ASN A 35 7.00 -12.39 23.52
N PRO A 36 6.99 -12.42 22.17
CA PRO A 36 6.85 -13.66 21.40
C PRO A 36 8.11 -14.53 21.50
N LYS A 37 7.97 -15.85 21.37
CA LYS A 37 9.12 -16.77 21.35
C LYS A 37 9.92 -16.60 20.06
N ALA A 38 11.25 -16.76 20.14
CA ALA A 38 12.14 -16.66 18.99
C ALA A 38 11.85 -17.79 17.98
N GLY A 39 11.71 -17.45 16.69
CA GLY A 39 11.49 -18.41 15.60
C GLY A 39 10.06 -18.47 15.05
N GLU A 40 9.07 -17.81 15.68
CA GLU A 40 7.72 -17.71 15.13
C GLU A 40 7.68 -16.71 13.95
N ILE A 41 6.91 -17.04 12.91
CA ILE A 41 6.53 -16.07 11.88
C ILE A 41 5.68 -15.01 12.56
N LEU A 42 5.95 -13.73 12.31
CA LEU A 42 5.20 -12.62 12.88
C LEU A 42 3.79 -12.48 12.28
N CYS A 43 3.19 -13.54 11.74
CA CYS A 43 1.82 -13.55 11.26
C CYS A 43 0.86 -13.81 12.42
N ILE A 44 0.85 -12.94 13.43
CA ILE A 44 -0.35 -12.82 14.26
C ILE A 44 -1.07 -11.59 13.75
N PRO A 45 -1.98 -11.72 12.76
CA PRO A 45 -2.91 -10.63 12.49
C PRO A 45 -3.60 -10.31 13.82
N ALA A 46 -3.73 -9.02 14.12
CA ALA A 46 -4.71 -8.63 15.12
C ALA A 46 -6.08 -9.19 14.70
N ARG A 47 -6.97 -9.42 15.67
CA ARG A 47 -8.29 -9.98 15.33
C ARG A 47 -8.90 -9.10 14.24
N PRO A 48 -9.64 -9.64 13.24
CA PRO A 48 -10.22 -8.81 12.18
C PRO A 48 -10.94 -7.57 12.73
N ALA A 49 -11.65 -7.72 13.85
CA ALA A 49 -12.29 -6.60 14.57
C ALA A 49 -11.30 -5.51 15.05
N ASP A 50 -10.11 -5.88 15.54
CA ASP A 50 -9.07 -4.92 15.93
C ASP A 50 -8.53 -4.17 14.71
N GLN A 51 -8.39 -4.86 13.56
CA GLN A 51 -7.93 -4.26 12.31
C GLN A 51 -8.96 -3.30 11.74
N GLU A 52 -10.24 -3.65 11.81
CA GLU A 52 -11.35 -2.76 11.44
C GLU A 52 -11.43 -1.54 12.35
N LEU A 53 -11.24 -1.72 13.66
CA LEU A 53 -11.20 -0.61 14.62
C LEU A 53 -9.99 0.31 14.37
N ALA A 54 -8.83 -0.26 14.03
CA ALA A 54 -7.66 0.52 13.63
C ALA A 54 -7.95 1.31 12.35
N ALA A 55 -8.56 0.69 11.33
CA ALA A 55 -8.97 1.38 10.11
C ALA A 55 -9.96 2.52 10.40
N LEU A 56 -10.96 2.26 11.25
CA LEU A 56 -11.93 3.26 11.71
C LEU A 56 -11.24 4.44 12.42
N THR A 57 -10.21 4.16 13.22
CA THR A 57 -9.48 5.19 13.94
C THR A 57 -8.61 6.03 13.01
N LEU A 58 -7.97 5.40 12.03
CA LEU A 58 -7.05 6.07 11.11
C LEU A 58 -7.78 6.86 10.01
N PHE A 59 -8.87 6.32 9.47
CA PHE A 59 -9.59 6.92 8.35
C PHE A 59 -10.92 7.55 8.73
N GLY A 60 -11.30 7.47 10.02
CA GLY A 60 -12.56 8.00 10.56
C GLY A 60 -13.78 7.16 10.23
N GLN A 61 -13.66 6.11 9.41
CA GLN A 61 -14.75 5.24 8.96
C GLN A 61 -14.28 3.80 8.78
N PRO A 62 -15.16 2.80 8.95
CA PRO A 62 -14.79 1.41 8.70
C PRO A 62 -14.57 1.23 7.19
N GLY A 63 -13.44 0.68 6.81
CA GLY A 63 -13.14 0.39 5.42
C GLY A 63 -11.78 -0.28 5.26
N ARG A 64 -11.66 -1.13 4.25
CA ARG A 64 -10.40 -1.78 3.91
C ARG A 64 -9.77 -1.03 2.74
N LEU A 65 -8.45 -0.85 2.82
CA LEU A 65 -7.67 -0.42 1.67
C LEU A 65 -7.47 -1.61 0.73
N VAL A 66 -7.88 -1.45 -0.52
CA VAL A 66 -7.72 -2.44 -1.58
C VAL A 66 -6.62 -1.97 -2.52
N PRO A 67 -5.61 -2.82 -2.78
CA PRO A 67 -4.60 -2.51 -3.78
C PRO A 67 -5.22 -2.60 -5.18
N LEU A 68 -5.01 -1.54 -5.97
CA LEU A 68 -5.19 -1.58 -7.42
C LEU A 68 -3.83 -1.74 -8.07
N TYR A 69 -3.70 -2.78 -8.90
CA TYR A 69 -2.49 -3.06 -9.64
C TYR A 69 -2.60 -2.48 -11.05
N ILE A 70 -1.57 -1.76 -11.48
CA ILE A 70 -1.47 -1.21 -12.83
C ILE A 70 -0.23 -1.83 -13.46
N LYS A 71 -0.43 -2.55 -14.56
CA LYS A 71 0.67 -3.20 -15.29
C LYS A 71 1.12 -2.29 -16.40
N GLN A 72 2.42 -2.05 -16.44
CA GLN A 72 3.03 -1.48 -17.61
C GLN A 72 3.26 -2.61 -18.61
N THR A 73 2.51 -2.63 -19.72
CA THR A 73 2.83 -3.54 -20.83
C THR A 73 3.93 -2.91 -21.68
N ASP A 74 4.91 -3.72 -22.14
CA ASP A 74 6.08 -3.31 -22.96
C ASP A 74 5.71 -2.77 -24.37
N GLY A 75 4.48 -2.31 -24.58
CA GLY A 75 4.05 -1.61 -25.79
C GLY A 75 3.89 -0.10 -25.55
N PRO A 76 3.53 0.69 -26.58
CA PRO A 76 3.17 2.10 -26.40
C PRO A 76 1.88 2.30 -25.57
N TYR A 77 1.27 1.21 -25.11
CA TYR A 77 0.02 1.19 -24.38
C TYR A 77 0.31 0.80 -22.93
N ARG A 78 -0.06 1.67 -21.99
CA ARG A 78 -0.16 1.35 -20.56
C ARG A 78 -1.63 1.00 -20.30
N SER A 79 -1.91 -0.08 -19.56
CA SER A 79 -3.28 -0.46 -19.19
C SER A 79 -3.36 -0.79 -17.70
N VAL A 80 -4.49 -0.46 -17.06
CA VAL A 80 -4.79 -0.97 -15.72
C VAL A 80 -4.81 -2.49 -15.78
N CYS A 81 -4.29 -3.19 -14.79
CA CYS A 81 -4.22 -4.65 -14.84
C CYS A 81 -4.43 -5.22 -13.46
N ALA A 82 -5.63 -5.78 -13.29
CA ALA A 82 -6.08 -6.57 -12.16
C ALA A 82 -6.45 -5.78 -10.89
N PHE A 83 -7.59 -6.20 -10.34
CA PHE A 83 -8.12 -5.80 -9.04
C PHE A 83 -7.96 -6.99 -8.10
N ASP A 84 -7.38 -6.77 -6.92
CA ASP A 84 -7.25 -7.74 -5.82
C ASP A 84 -6.67 -9.14 -6.18
N ALA A 85 -5.94 -9.26 -7.30
CA ALA A 85 -5.28 -10.48 -7.70
C ALA A 85 -3.76 -10.27 -7.77
N PRO A 86 -2.95 -11.02 -6.99
CA PRO A 86 -1.50 -10.97 -7.13
C PRO A 86 -1.14 -11.45 -8.54
N CYS A 87 -0.65 -10.54 -9.38
CA CYS A 87 -0.13 -10.89 -10.69
C CYS A 87 1.33 -11.31 -10.49
N GLY A 88 1.69 -12.54 -10.86
CA GLY A 88 3.07 -13.04 -10.75
C GLY A 88 4.11 -12.35 -11.65
N ASP A 89 3.79 -11.19 -12.22
CA ASP A 89 4.68 -10.41 -13.08
C ASP A 89 5.35 -9.30 -12.26
N GLU A 90 6.67 -9.33 -12.19
CA GLU A 90 7.48 -8.39 -11.41
C GLU A 90 7.47 -6.96 -11.96
N ARG A 91 6.97 -6.74 -13.19
CA ARG A 91 7.03 -5.45 -13.90
C ARG A 91 5.86 -4.51 -13.60
N GLN A 92 5.19 -4.67 -12.46
CA GLN A 92 4.10 -3.76 -12.08
C GLN A 92 4.65 -2.48 -11.45
N ASP A 93 4.41 -1.35 -12.11
CA ASP A 93 5.03 -0.06 -11.78
C ASP A 93 4.20 0.82 -10.85
N VAL A 94 2.87 0.65 -10.79
CA VAL A 94 2.02 1.51 -9.95
C VAL A 94 1.08 0.69 -9.10
N ARG A 95 1.17 0.93 -7.79
CA ARG A 95 0.29 0.37 -6.78
C ARG A 95 -0.38 1.56 -6.10
N LEU A 96 -1.69 1.63 -6.16
CA LEU A 96 -2.44 2.60 -5.38
C LEU A 96 -3.42 1.87 -4.49
N PHE A 97 -3.73 2.47 -3.35
CA PHE A 97 -4.74 1.96 -2.45
C PHE A 97 -5.96 2.88 -2.46
N ALA A 98 -7.12 2.26 -2.71
CA ALA A 98 -8.43 2.87 -2.62
C ALA A 98 -9.29 2.10 -1.60
N PHE A 99 -10.52 2.54 -1.35
CA PHE A 99 -11.38 1.88 -0.37
C PHE A 99 -12.27 0.80 -1.01
N ASP A 100 -12.54 -0.28 -0.27
CA ASP A 100 -13.45 -1.37 -0.67
C ASP A 100 -14.94 -0.97 -0.62
N ARG A 101 -15.25 0.14 0.06
CA ARG A 101 -16.59 0.64 0.28
C ARG A 101 -16.60 2.16 0.32
N GLN A 102 -17.80 2.74 0.22
CA GLN A 102 -17.95 4.19 0.25
C GLN A 102 -17.46 4.78 1.59
N ILE A 103 -16.53 5.73 1.51
CA ILE A 103 -16.02 6.50 2.65
C ILE A 103 -16.24 7.99 2.45
N GLY A 104 -17.22 8.53 3.17
CA GLY A 104 -17.64 9.93 3.06
C GLY A 104 -18.12 10.24 1.63
N ALA A 105 -17.60 11.30 1.03
CA ALA A 105 -17.93 11.71 -0.35
C ALA A 105 -17.11 10.98 -1.44
N SER A 106 -16.65 9.75 -1.18
CA SER A 106 -16.01 8.94 -2.22
C SER A 106 -17.05 8.42 -3.21
N THR A 107 -16.63 8.22 -4.45
CA THR A 107 -17.46 7.67 -5.53
C THR A 107 -16.95 6.32 -5.95
N GLU A 108 -17.87 5.46 -6.33
CA GLU A 108 -17.56 4.15 -6.91
C GLU A 108 -16.93 4.31 -8.30
N ILE A 109 -15.81 3.64 -8.49
CA ILE A 109 -15.13 3.44 -9.75
C ILE A 109 -15.24 1.96 -10.09
N VAL A 110 -15.97 1.66 -11.16
CA VAL A 110 -16.21 0.29 -11.62
C VAL A 110 -15.15 -0.07 -12.65
N ILE A 111 -14.57 -1.26 -12.49
CA ILE A 111 -13.52 -1.81 -13.35
C ILE A 111 -14.16 -2.87 -14.24
N TYR A 112 -14.00 -2.69 -15.54
CA TYR A 112 -14.50 -3.59 -16.58
C TYR A 112 -13.32 -4.28 -17.27
N THR A 113 -13.53 -5.51 -17.74
CA THR A 113 -12.57 -6.25 -18.57
C THR A 113 -13.22 -6.73 -19.86
N ASP A 114 -12.38 -6.88 -20.89
CA ASP A 114 -12.69 -7.54 -22.16
C ASP A 114 -11.55 -8.52 -22.42
N ASP A 115 -11.84 -9.74 -22.88
CA ASP A 115 -10.85 -10.80 -22.96
C ASP A 115 -10.02 -10.79 -24.26
N ALA A 116 -10.46 -10.12 -25.33
CA ALA A 116 -9.85 -10.30 -26.66
C ALA A 116 -9.68 -9.01 -27.50
N PRO A 117 -8.47 -8.42 -27.55
CA PRO A 117 -7.36 -8.52 -26.59
C PRO A 117 -7.74 -8.03 -25.20
N ARG A 118 -7.06 -8.56 -24.17
CA ARG A 118 -7.34 -8.21 -22.78
C ARG A 118 -7.24 -6.69 -22.53
N ARG A 119 -8.33 -6.05 -22.16
CA ARG A 119 -8.41 -4.60 -21.90
C ARG A 119 -9.10 -4.35 -20.57
N TYR A 120 -8.80 -3.19 -19.99
CA TYR A 120 -9.46 -2.72 -18.79
C TYR A 120 -10.01 -1.32 -19.00
N GLY A 121 -11.19 -1.11 -18.44
CA GLY A 121 -11.95 0.13 -18.50
C GLY A 121 -12.29 0.56 -17.10
N LEU A 122 -12.18 1.87 -16.85
CA LEU A 122 -12.60 2.45 -15.59
C LEU A 122 -13.71 3.43 -15.88
N LEU A 123 -14.86 3.22 -15.25
CA LEU A 123 -16.01 4.09 -15.34
C LEU A 123 -16.42 4.54 -13.93
N THR A 124 -17.05 5.70 -13.87
CA THR A 124 -17.67 6.25 -12.66
C THR A 124 -19.07 6.73 -13.05
N GLU A 125 -19.92 7.01 -12.08
CA GLU A 125 -21.23 7.64 -12.35
C GLU A 125 -21.09 8.97 -13.13
N TYR A 126 -19.96 9.67 -13.01
CA TYR A 126 -19.68 10.93 -13.68
C TYR A 126 -18.95 10.78 -15.02
N ALA A 127 -18.60 9.55 -15.42
CA ALA A 127 -18.03 9.29 -16.72
C ALA A 127 -19.07 9.72 -17.77
N ARG A 128 -18.83 10.89 -18.42
CA ARG A 128 -19.70 11.50 -19.46
C ARG A 128 -19.79 10.68 -20.75
N VAL A 129 -19.64 9.37 -20.68
CA VAL A 129 -19.59 8.48 -21.82
C VAL A 129 -20.85 7.62 -21.78
N GLU A 130 -21.99 8.31 -21.91
CA GLU A 130 -23.32 7.71 -22.06
C GLU A 130 -23.44 6.68 -23.20
N PRO A 131 -22.51 6.53 -24.18
CA PRO A 131 -22.53 5.36 -25.06
C PRO A 131 -21.50 4.27 -24.74
N VAL A 132 -20.50 4.46 -23.86
CA VAL A 132 -19.49 3.41 -23.67
C VAL A 132 -20.05 2.21 -22.92
N ARG A 133 -20.87 2.43 -21.89
CA ARG A 133 -21.50 1.32 -21.17
C ARG A 133 -22.42 0.48 -22.07
N ASP A 134 -23.08 1.13 -23.02
CA ASP A 134 -24.11 0.50 -23.86
C ASP A 134 -23.54 -0.32 -25.03
N TYR A 135 -22.27 -0.10 -25.40
CA TYR A 135 -21.58 -0.85 -26.47
C TYR A 135 -20.42 -1.71 -25.99
N LEU A 136 -20.08 -1.68 -24.70
CA LEU A 136 -19.10 -2.59 -24.13
C LEU A 136 -19.80 -3.82 -23.55
N GLU A 137 -19.72 -4.95 -24.25
CA GLU A 137 -20.03 -6.29 -23.72
C GLU A 137 -18.92 -6.73 -22.74
N TRP A 138 -18.61 -5.90 -21.76
CA TRP A 138 -17.46 -6.09 -20.87
C TRP A 138 -17.92 -6.60 -19.50
N ASP A 139 -17.16 -7.53 -18.95
CA ASP A 139 -17.43 -8.08 -17.63
C ASP A 139 -16.98 -7.12 -16.53
N VAL A 140 -17.78 -6.98 -15.49
CA VAL A 140 -17.39 -6.26 -14.27
C VAL A 140 -16.45 -7.17 -13.47
N VAL A 141 -15.21 -6.72 -13.27
CA VAL A 141 -14.21 -7.48 -12.49
C VAL A 141 -14.05 -6.98 -11.06
N GLY A 142 -14.57 -5.79 -10.76
CA GLY A 142 -14.55 -5.23 -9.42
C GLY A 142 -14.92 -3.75 -9.40
N SER A 143 -14.99 -3.21 -8.19
CA SER A 143 -15.13 -1.77 -7.98
C SER A 143 -14.31 -1.32 -6.78
N LEU A 144 -13.99 -0.03 -6.77
CA LEU A 144 -13.32 0.64 -5.67
C LEU A 144 -13.93 1.99 -5.42
N PHE A 145 -13.74 2.53 -4.22
CA PHE A 145 -14.22 3.85 -3.85
C PHE A 145 -13.04 4.80 -3.70
N ALA A 146 -13.06 5.89 -4.46
CA ALA A 146 -12.02 6.91 -4.44
C ALA A 146 -12.61 8.30 -4.21
N SER A 147 -11.80 9.18 -3.62
CA SER A 147 -12.22 10.55 -3.32
C SER A 147 -11.95 11.47 -4.51
N TYR A 148 -12.87 12.40 -4.80
CA TYR A 148 -12.60 13.52 -5.72
C TYR A 148 -11.99 14.74 -5.01
N ALA A 149 -12.01 14.74 -3.68
CA ALA A 149 -11.35 15.75 -2.85
C ALA A 149 -10.02 15.22 -2.30
N PRO A 150 -8.94 16.03 -2.30
CA PRO A 150 -7.67 15.63 -1.70
C PRO A 150 -7.83 15.41 -0.19
N ARG A 151 -7.19 14.37 0.34
CA ARG A 151 -6.97 14.14 1.77
C ARG A 151 -5.47 14.04 2.05
N ALA A 152 -5.07 14.17 3.32
CA ALA A 152 -3.67 14.02 3.71
C ALA A 152 -3.11 12.67 3.24
N GLY A 153 -1.95 12.70 2.58
CA GLY A 153 -1.28 11.52 2.02
C GLY A 153 -1.84 10.98 0.71
N MET A 154 -2.92 11.55 0.17
CA MET A 154 -3.44 11.12 -1.12
C MET A 154 -2.75 11.83 -2.28
N THR A 155 -2.52 11.09 -3.35
CA THR A 155 -2.00 11.59 -4.63
C THR A 155 -3.13 11.66 -5.64
N ARG A 156 -3.11 12.70 -6.48
CA ARG A 156 -4.03 12.81 -7.61
C ARG A 156 -3.61 11.84 -8.71
N PHE A 157 -4.55 11.03 -9.16
CA PHE A 157 -4.45 10.20 -10.33
C PHE A 157 -5.42 10.68 -11.40
N ASN A 158 -4.99 10.65 -12.65
CA ASN A 158 -5.79 10.96 -13.81
C ASN A 158 -6.10 9.67 -14.54
N VAL A 159 -7.38 9.45 -14.82
CA VAL A 159 -7.83 8.44 -15.76
C VAL A 159 -7.92 9.11 -17.12
N VAL A 160 -7.18 8.56 -18.07
CA VAL A 160 -7.28 8.92 -19.48
C VAL A 160 -7.76 7.70 -20.25
N TYR A 161 -8.38 7.90 -21.41
CA TYR A 161 -8.92 6.81 -22.19
C TYR A 161 -8.69 7.00 -23.69
N ALA A 162 -8.73 5.91 -24.43
CA ALA A 162 -8.73 5.90 -25.89
C ALA A 162 -9.96 5.11 -26.36
N HIS A 163 -10.63 5.51 -27.44
CA HIS A 163 -11.91 4.90 -27.87
C HIS A 163 -11.77 3.65 -28.76
N SER A 164 -10.68 3.52 -29.51
CA SER A 164 -10.56 2.46 -30.53
C SER A 164 -9.22 1.72 -30.38
N PRO A 165 -9.21 0.53 -29.75
CA PRO A 165 -10.27 0.01 -28.89
C PRO A 165 -10.40 0.81 -27.58
N TYR A 166 -11.57 0.73 -26.93
CA TYR A 166 -11.76 1.35 -25.60
C TYR A 166 -10.72 0.80 -24.63
N ARG A 167 -10.10 1.68 -23.86
CA ARG A 167 -9.17 1.33 -22.77
C ARG A 167 -8.94 2.53 -21.89
N SER A 168 -8.71 2.29 -20.61
CA SER A 168 -8.37 3.32 -19.64
C SER A 168 -6.94 3.15 -19.14
N LEU A 169 -6.29 4.28 -18.88
CA LEU A 169 -4.96 4.38 -18.30
C LEU A 169 -5.05 5.30 -17.07
N ILE A 170 -4.48 4.84 -15.96
CA ILE A 170 -4.24 5.66 -14.77
C ILE A 170 -2.83 6.23 -14.85
N THR A 171 -2.68 7.54 -14.66
CA THR A 171 -1.39 8.24 -14.66
C THR A 171 -1.37 9.36 -13.63
N LYS A 172 -0.18 9.70 -13.11
CA LYS A 172 0.03 10.91 -12.29
C LYS A 172 0.17 12.17 -13.16
N GLU A 173 0.49 12.01 -14.43
CA GLU A 173 0.68 13.11 -15.37
C GLU A 173 -0.67 13.74 -15.74
N ALA A 174 -0.74 15.08 -15.74
CA ALA A 174 -1.95 15.80 -16.12
C ALA A 174 -2.13 15.88 -17.65
N GLN A 175 -1.02 15.83 -18.40
CA GLN A 175 -1.04 15.90 -19.86
C GLN A 175 -1.05 14.50 -20.46
N ALA A 176 -2.11 14.21 -21.19
CA ALA A 176 -2.25 12.97 -21.94
C ALA A 176 -1.57 13.14 -23.31
N SER A 177 -0.90 12.10 -23.83
CA SER A 177 -0.37 12.14 -25.20
C SER A 177 -1.51 12.20 -26.24
N ALA A 178 -1.19 12.47 -27.52
CA ALA A 178 -2.18 12.79 -28.56
C ALA A 178 -3.35 11.80 -28.73
N ILE A 179 -3.17 10.53 -28.36
CA ILE A 179 -4.21 9.48 -28.49
C ILE A 179 -5.09 9.32 -27.24
N TRP A 180 -4.69 9.91 -26.12
CA TRP A 180 -5.35 9.75 -24.83
C TRP A 180 -6.20 10.98 -24.53
N LYS A 181 -7.48 10.75 -24.23
CA LYS A 181 -8.40 11.81 -23.81
C LYS A 181 -8.54 11.79 -22.29
N PRO A 182 -8.55 12.95 -21.61
CA PRO A 182 -8.91 13.02 -20.20
C PRO A 182 -10.27 12.37 -19.96
N HIS A 183 -10.35 11.47 -18.99
CA HIS A 183 -11.60 10.83 -18.60
C HIS A 183 -12.16 11.47 -17.32
N PHE A 184 -11.44 11.33 -16.22
CA PHE A 184 -11.71 11.92 -14.91
C PHE A 184 -10.43 11.86 -14.07
N SER A 185 -10.43 12.47 -12.89
CA SER A 185 -9.34 12.36 -11.93
C SER A 185 -9.88 11.92 -10.57
N PHE A 186 -9.10 11.22 -9.79
CA PHE A 186 -9.44 10.86 -8.41
C PHE A 186 -8.20 10.95 -7.52
N TYR A 187 -8.41 10.87 -6.20
CA TYR A 187 -7.36 10.84 -5.19
C TYR A 187 -7.34 9.47 -4.53
N ALA A 188 -6.13 8.89 -4.44
CA ALA A 188 -5.87 7.61 -3.79
C ALA A 188 -4.51 7.64 -3.10
N TYR A 189 -4.23 6.65 -2.24
CA TYR A 189 -2.93 6.57 -1.58
C TYR A 189 -1.92 5.90 -2.50
N ASP A 190 -0.86 6.63 -2.83
CA ASP A 190 0.21 6.14 -3.68
C ASP A 190 1.15 5.21 -2.91
N ALA A 191 1.58 4.14 -3.58
CA ALA A 191 2.40 3.11 -2.98
C ALA A 191 3.36 2.49 -3.98
N GLU A 192 4.45 1.94 -3.46
CA GLU A 192 5.51 1.32 -4.27
C GLU A 192 5.89 -0.04 -3.71
N ARG A 193 6.39 -0.89 -4.61
CA ARG A 193 6.97 -2.19 -4.26
C ARG A 193 8.41 -2.00 -3.83
N PHE A 194 8.71 -2.46 -2.63
CA PHE A 194 10.05 -2.53 -2.07
C PHE A 194 10.51 -3.99 -2.04
N SER A 195 11.81 -4.21 -2.16
CA SER A 195 12.40 -5.54 -2.06
C SER A 195 13.38 -5.58 -0.90
N VAL A 196 13.28 -6.59 -0.05
CA VAL A 196 14.35 -6.90 0.90
C VAL A 196 15.32 -7.83 0.20
N ARG A 197 16.59 -7.43 0.14
CA ARG A 197 17.63 -8.17 -0.56
C ARG A 197 18.80 -8.49 0.36
N VAL A 198 19.54 -9.53 0.01
CA VAL A 198 20.77 -9.94 0.69
C VAL A 198 21.94 -9.92 -0.30
N SER A 199 23.08 -9.41 0.14
CA SER A 199 24.30 -9.37 -0.65
C SER A 199 24.75 -10.78 -1.08
N PRO A 200 25.57 -10.89 -2.15
CA PRO A 200 26.02 -12.19 -2.66
C PRO A 200 26.74 -13.06 -1.62
N ASP A 201 27.45 -12.45 -0.68
CA ASP A 201 28.15 -13.12 0.43
C ASP A 201 27.25 -13.45 1.63
N GLY A 202 25.98 -13.03 1.62
CA GLY A 202 25.05 -13.21 2.73
C GLY A 202 25.27 -12.28 3.93
N GLY A 203 26.30 -11.41 3.87
CA GLY A 203 26.76 -10.61 5.00
C GLY A 203 25.94 -9.35 5.25
N PHE A 204 25.28 -8.80 4.22
CA PHE A 204 24.56 -7.54 4.30
C PHE A 204 23.13 -7.65 3.79
N TYR A 205 22.26 -6.84 4.38
CA TYR A 205 20.85 -6.74 4.02
C TYR A 205 20.55 -5.31 3.59
N GLY A 206 19.73 -5.19 2.55
CA GLY A 206 19.31 -3.91 2.00
C GLY A 206 17.82 -3.92 1.68
N VAL A 207 17.22 -2.73 1.72
CA VAL A 207 15.90 -2.50 1.12
C VAL A 207 16.16 -1.76 -0.17
N SER A 208 15.55 -2.23 -1.26
CA SER A 208 15.68 -1.62 -2.58
C SER A 208 14.33 -1.10 -3.06
N LEU A 209 14.37 0.02 -3.76
CA LEU A 209 13.28 0.54 -4.57
C LEU A 209 13.65 0.41 -6.05
N GLY A 210 12.73 -0.13 -6.86
CA GLY A 210 12.94 -0.38 -8.29
C GLY A 210 14.17 -1.25 -8.56
N ARG A 211 15.04 -0.78 -9.47
CA ARG A 211 16.25 -1.47 -9.96
C ARG A 211 17.50 -1.31 -9.07
N SER A 212 17.35 -0.82 -7.85
CA SER A 212 18.49 -0.76 -6.92
C SER A 212 18.86 -2.15 -6.40
N LEU A 213 20.17 -2.39 -6.22
CA LEU A 213 20.73 -3.65 -5.72
C LEU A 213 20.33 -4.88 -6.58
N GLU A 214 20.28 -4.74 -7.91
CA GLU A 214 19.89 -5.85 -8.81
C GLU A 214 20.82 -7.07 -8.72
N ASP A 215 22.09 -6.85 -8.37
CA ASP A 215 23.09 -7.90 -8.12
C ASP A 215 22.85 -8.67 -6.81
N TRP A 216 21.94 -8.19 -5.96
CA TRP A 216 21.61 -8.81 -4.67
C TRP A 216 20.39 -9.72 -4.80
N ARG A 217 20.43 -10.87 -4.11
CA ARG A 217 19.32 -11.83 -4.11
C ARG A 217 18.13 -11.26 -3.35
N ALA A 218 16.98 -11.16 -4.01
CA ALA A 218 15.72 -10.80 -3.35
C ALA A 218 15.28 -11.92 -2.39
N LEU A 219 14.90 -11.54 -1.16
CA LEU A 219 14.35 -12.44 -0.16
C LEU A 219 12.83 -12.45 -0.20
N PHE A 220 12.23 -11.25 -0.17
CA PHE A 220 10.79 -11.03 -0.30
C PHE A 220 10.52 -9.59 -0.73
N HIS A 221 9.26 -9.33 -1.08
CA HIS A 221 8.78 -8.02 -1.47
C HIS A 221 7.65 -7.57 -0.55
N PHE A 222 7.48 -6.26 -0.42
CA PHE A 222 6.36 -5.67 0.30
C PHE A 222 5.95 -4.36 -0.37
N VAL A 223 4.76 -3.88 -0.06
CA VAL A 223 4.23 -2.61 -0.54
C VAL A 223 4.07 -1.65 0.62
N ALA A 224 4.58 -0.44 0.44
CA ALA A 224 4.45 0.63 1.40
C ALA A 224 4.11 1.95 0.70
N PHE A 225 3.60 2.91 1.46
CA PHE A 225 3.18 4.20 0.91
C PHE A 225 4.39 5.07 0.59
N THR A 226 4.31 5.84 -0.49
CA THR A 226 5.32 6.82 -0.88
C THR A 226 5.15 8.15 -0.14
N GLU A 227 3.93 8.43 0.30
CA GLU A 227 3.54 9.63 1.02
C GLU A 227 3.03 9.31 2.44
N GLN A 228 3.04 10.32 3.32
CA GLN A 228 2.58 10.15 4.69
C GLN A 228 1.06 9.97 4.74
N VAL A 229 0.61 8.76 5.09
CA VAL A 229 -0.80 8.40 5.31
C VAL A 229 -1.12 8.41 6.82
N PRO A 230 -2.37 8.70 7.26
CA PRO A 230 -2.73 8.58 8.66
C PRO A 230 -2.33 7.23 9.28
N GLY A 231 -1.66 7.27 10.44
CA GLY A 231 -1.21 6.08 11.14
C GLY A 231 0.07 5.44 10.60
N THR A 232 0.80 6.14 9.74
CA THR A 232 2.08 5.65 9.21
C THR A 232 3.28 6.39 9.81
N THR A 233 4.37 5.64 10.02
CA THR A 233 5.68 6.21 10.34
C THR A 233 6.53 6.28 9.08
N ARG A 234 7.28 7.37 8.93
CA ARG A 234 8.36 7.45 7.94
C ARG A 234 9.48 6.46 8.27
N VAL A 235 9.85 5.64 7.30
CA VAL A 235 10.99 4.71 7.35
C VAL A 235 12.04 5.21 6.36
N ASN A 236 13.21 5.57 6.87
CA ASN A 236 14.32 6.06 6.07
C ASN A 236 15.31 4.92 5.84
N VAL A 237 15.64 4.68 4.57
CA VAL A 237 16.71 3.77 4.16
C VAL A 237 17.93 4.60 3.82
N MET A 238 19.01 4.36 4.53
CA MET A 238 20.24 5.15 4.45
C MET A 238 21.41 4.27 4.08
N GLU A 239 22.38 4.88 3.42
CA GLU A 239 23.63 4.25 3.00
C GLU A 239 24.84 5.05 3.47
N ARG A 240 25.93 4.34 3.76
CA ARG A 240 27.25 4.91 4.02
C ARG A 240 28.32 4.05 3.31
N HIS A 241 29.34 4.68 2.74
CA HIS A 241 30.37 4.00 1.94
C HIS A 241 31.72 3.78 2.66
N ASP A 242 31.89 4.24 3.89
CA ASP A 242 33.21 4.29 4.54
C ASP A 242 33.23 3.56 5.89
N PRO A 243 34.15 2.60 6.15
CA PRO A 243 35.14 2.04 5.21
C PRO A 243 34.55 1.00 4.24
N VAL A 244 33.33 0.55 4.50
CA VAL A 244 32.59 -0.44 3.72
C VAL A 244 31.18 0.08 3.50
N ARG A 245 30.56 -0.32 2.38
CA ARG A 245 29.16 -0.07 2.07
C ARG A 245 28.26 -0.65 3.15
N ARG A 246 27.44 0.20 3.80
CA ARG A 246 26.56 -0.18 4.91
C ARG A 246 25.18 0.41 4.71
N PHE A 247 24.16 -0.35 5.13
CA PHE A 247 22.78 0.09 5.12
C PHE A 247 22.25 0.25 6.55
N LYS A 248 21.47 1.30 6.73
CA LYS A 248 20.77 1.57 7.99
C LYS A 248 19.33 1.93 7.72
N ILE A 249 18.46 1.42 8.58
CA ILE A 249 17.03 1.70 8.54
C ILE A 249 16.67 2.39 9.84
N SER A 250 15.84 3.41 9.74
CA SER A 250 15.55 4.29 10.87
C SER A 250 14.18 4.93 10.73
N LEU A 251 13.51 5.12 11.86
CA LEU A 251 12.12 5.56 11.91
C LEU A 251 12.01 7.05 12.26
N GLY A 252 10.98 7.69 11.72
CA GLY A 252 10.61 9.06 12.02
C GLY A 252 11.39 10.11 11.24
N ASN A 253 11.41 11.33 11.78
CA ASN A 253 12.15 12.45 11.22
C ASN A 253 13.59 12.41 11.73
N ILE A 254 14.54 12.37 10.80
CA ILE A 254 15.95 12.18 11.14
C ILE A 254 16.73 13.41 10.72
N ALA A 255 17.48 13.96 11.67
CA ALA A 255 18.60 14.84 11.34
C ALA A 255 19.68 13.99 10.68
N THR A 256 20.06 14.32 9.45
CA THR A 256 21.11 13.64 8.69
C THR A 256 22.36 13.49 9.56
N ARG A 257 22.67 12.25 9.95
CA ARG A 257 23.88 11.94 10.71
C ARG A 257 25.08 12.06 9.77
N ALA A 258 26.18 12.65 10.24
CA ALA A 258 27.39 12.80 9.45
C ALA A 258 27.81 11.46 8.81
N GLY A 259 28.02 11.48 7.49
CA GLY A 259 28.45 10.33 6.70
C GLY A 259 27.35 9.35 6.26
N TRP A 260 26.07 9.59 6.59
CA TRP A 260 24.94 8.81 6.07
C TRP A 260 24.14 9.60 5.04
N THR A 261 23.87 8.97 3.90
CA THR A 261 23.02 9.51 2.84
C THR A 261 21.69 8.78 2.84
N VAL A 262 20.58 9.53 2.89
CA VAL A 262 19.24 8.94 2.70
C VAL A 262 19.09 8.56 1.23
N LEU A 263 18.87 7.27 0.95
CA LEU A 263 18.61 6.79 -0.41
C LEU A 263 17.18 7.09 -0.81
N PHE A 264 16.23 6.69 0.03
CA PHE A 264 14.81 6.92 -0.13
C PHE A 264 14.10 6.79 1.22
N SER A 265 12.82 7.13 1.24
CA SER A 265 11.93 6.93 2.37
C SER A 265 10.63 6.29 1.91
N PHE A 266 10.00 5.54 2.78
CA PHE A 266 8.63 5.04 2.59
C PHE A 266 7.86 5.16 3.90
N TYR A 267 6.56 4.98 3.86
CA TYR A 267 5.69 5.09 5.01
C TYR A 267 4.98 3.75 5.24
N ALA A 268 5.17 3.20 6.44
CA ALA A 268 4.57 1.93 6.85
C ALA A 268 3.63 2.17 8.03
N LEU A 269 2.59 1.33 8.14
CA LEU A 269 1.58 1.47 9.19
C LEU A 269 2.18 1.05 10.53
N GLU A 270 1.82 1.78 11.59
CA GLU A 270 2.19 1.49 12.97
C GLU A 270 1.31 0.40 13.59
N VAL A 271 0.13 0.22 13.02
CA VAL A 271 -0.91 -0.68 13.51
C VAL A 271 -1.38 -1.61 12.40
N PRO A 272 -1.81 -2.84 12.74
CA PRO A 272 -2.29 -3.79 11.75
C PRO A 272 -3.60 -3.31 11.13
N LEU A 273 -3.63 -3.26 9.80
CA LEU A 273 -4.85 -3.07 9.01
C LEU A 273 -5.22 -4.35 8.25
N PRO A 274 -6.47 -4.48 7.77
CA PRO A 274 -6.87 -5.64 6.98
C PRO A 274 -6.00 -5.79 5.72
N GLY A 275 -5.43 -6.98 5.52
CA GLY A 275 -4.53 -7.27 4.40
C GLY A 275 -3.07 -6.85 4.61
N THR A 276 -2.70 -6.33 5.78
CA THR A 276 -1.30 -6.02 6.10
C THR A 276 -0.57 -7.18 6.78
N THR A 277 0.72 -7.29 6.47
CA THR A 277 1.68 -8.22 7.04
C THR A 277 2.61 -7.48 8.00
N LYS A 278 2.86 -8.11 9.15
CA LYS A 278 3.75 -7.59 10.17
C LYS A 278 5.19 -7.94 9.84
N LEU A 279 6.03 -6.92 9.73
CA LEU A 279 7.47 -7.04 9.52
C LEU A 279 8.23 -6.60 10.78
N SER A 280 9.32 -7.29 11.10
CA SER A 280 10.26 -6.87 12.14
C SER A 280 11.40 -6.08 11.52
N LEU A 281 11.57 -4.85 11.96
CA LEU A 281 12.84 -4.14 11.85
C LEU A 281 13.80 -4.73 12.90
N GLN A 282 14.94 -5.22 12.43
CA GLN A 282 15.95 -5.87 13.26
C GLN A 282 17.29 -5.16 13.11
N GLN A 283 18.04 -5.12 14.22
CA GLN A 283 19.36 -4.51 14.29
C GLN A 283 20.37 -5.53 14.80
N CYS A 284 21.55 -5.57 14.18
CA CYS A 284 22.69 -6.32 14.67
C CYS A 284 23.84 -5.34 14.95
N HIS A 285 24.45 -5.47 16.13
CA HIS A 285 25.66 -4.76 16.48
C HIS A 285 26.81 -5.77 16.45
N GLU A 286 27.70 -5.64 15.48
CA GLU A 286 28.91 -6.45 15.39
C GLU A 286 29.97 -5.93 16.37
N PRO A 287 30.84 -6.80 16.91
CA PRO A 287 31.92 -6.40 17.81
C PRO A 287 32.85 -5.33 17.22
N GLU A 288 33.05 -5.35 15.90
CA GLU A 288 33.86 -4.38 15.16
C GLU A 288 33.18 -3.01 15.01
N GLY A 289 31.99 -2.82 15.60
CA GLY A 289 31.24 -1.56 15.57
C GLY A 289 30.40 -1.36 14.31
N TYR A 290 30.24 -2.41 13.48
CA TYR A 290 29.33 -2.36 12.35
C TYR A 290 27.88 -2.55 12.82
N GLU A 291 27.06 -1.52 12.63
CA GLU A 291 25.62 -1.60 12.79
C GLU A 291 24.99 -2.07 11.48
N GLN A 292 24.28 -3.20 11.52
CA GLN A 292 23.44 -3.65 10.42
C GLN A 292 21.97 -3.54 10.77
N CYS A 293 21.15 -3.19 9.77
CA CYS A 293 19.71 -3.21 9.88
C CYS A 293 19.11 -4.11 8.81
N ARG A 294 18.05 -4.84 9.14
CA ARG A 294 17.26 -5.58 8.16
C ARG A 294 15.78 -5.54 8.49
N ILE A 295 14.96 -5.74 7.46
CA ILE A 295 13.52 -6.02 7.61
C ILE A 295 13.33 -7.52 7.42
N SER A 296 12.52 -8.16 8.27
CA SER A 296 12.29 -9.60 8.21
C SER A 296 10.83 -9.93 8.53
N GLN A 297 10.30 -11.00 7.91
CA GLN A 297 9.01 -11.59 8.25
C GLN A 297 9.07 -12.46 9.52
N HIS A 298 10.27 -12.74 10.02
CA HIS A 298 10.50 -13.60 11.17
C HIS A 298 10.88 -12.79 12.41
N MET A 299 10.68 -13.38 13.58
CA MET A 299 11.27 -12.86 14.82
C MET A 299 12.80 -12.83 14.73
N PRO A 300 13.46 -11.87 15.41
CA PRO A 300 14.91 -11.82 15.45
C PRO A 300 15.48 -13.08 16.12
N ILE A 301 16.50 -13.63 15.47
CA ILE A 301 17.34 -14.69 16.02
C ILE A 301 18.71 -14.05 16.27
N LYS A 302 19.34 -14.37 17.41
CA LYS A 302 20.68 -13.85 17.73
C LYS A 302 21.63 -14.03 16.53
N PRO A 303 22.45 -13.02 16.20
CA PRO A 303 22.74 -11.81 16.97
C PRO A 303 21.73 -10.66 16.80
N TRP A 304 20.72 -10.82 15.94
CA TRP A 304 19.74 -9.79 15.64
C TRP A 304 18.87 -9.48 16.86
N ARG A 305 18.56 -8.19 17.04
CA ARG A 305 17.68 -7.66 18.07
C ARG A 305 16.49 -6.98 17.42
N HIS A 306 15.32 -7.12 18.03
CA HIS A 306 14.14 -6.40 17.61
C HIS A 306 14.35 -4.90 17.85
N SER A 307 13.93 -4.08 16.89
CA SER A 307 13.93 -2.63 17.03
C SER A 307 12.51 -2.07 17.00
N ALA A 308 11.73 -2.44 15.98
CA ALA A 308 10.34 -2.01 15.83
C ALA A 308 9.55 -2.96 14.92
N TYR A 309 8.22 -2.89 15.01
CA TYR A 309 7.32 -3.54 14.05
C TYR A 309 6.80 -2.53 13.03
N LEU A 310 6.65 -2.99 11.79
CA LEU A 310 6.06 -2.25 10.68
C LEU A 310 4.95 -3.10 10.08
N TYR A 311 3.86 -2.48 9.65
CA TYR A 311 2.78 -3.16 8.93
C TYR A 311 2.75 -2.64 7.49
N THR A 312 2.89 -3.56 6.55
CA THR A 312 2.96 -3.29 5.10
C THR A 312 2.03 -4.23 4.37
N TYR A 313 1.68 -3.96 3.12
CA TYR A 313 0.93 -4.95 2.32
C TYR A 313 1.89 -5.94 1.67
N ASP A 314 1.42 -7.16 1.45
CA ASP A 314 2.16 -8.13 0.64
C ASP A 314 2.21 -7.67 -0.82
N ALA A 315 3.29 -8.05 -1.51
CA ALA A 315 3.58 -7.57 -2.85
C ALA A 315 3.25 -8.55 -3.97
#